data_AF-A0A7V3VCZ1-F1
#
_entry.id   AF-A0A7V3VCZ1-F1
#
_cell.length_a   1.000
_cell.length_b   1.000
_cell.length_c   1.000
_cell.angle_alpha   90.00
_cell.angle_beta   90.00
_cell.angle_gamma   90.00
#
_symmetry.space_group_name_H-M   'P 1'
#
loop_
_entity.id
_entity.type
_entity.pdbx_description
1 polymer ?
#
loop_
_entity_poly.entity_id
_entity_poly.type
_entity_poly.pdbx_seq_one_letter_code
_entity_poly.pdbx_strand_id
1 'polypeptide(L)'
;MLNKIKGKKMKKIYFVLLLTILTLFTLSKEAKGQDPCDVCQSPNLCYILNFDLPDCPGVRAVICYTCAVTHLEAYFNIYIENCCPGLETQAYDYARDWVLNNYAFLCGNTLCNEEHALLTFVYPVCARREIINGRTYIYQAYGDCYKRCIEVVDWCWCNCDLEGCYDEKCKDKPPYGPHVNYQVLSYTIEGNGECREDSKDPNCFLFKKCGGN
;
A
#
# COMPACT_ATOMS: atom_id res chain seq x y z
N MET A 1 2.18 56.46 -44.09
CA MET A 1 1.21 55.41 -43.68
C MET A 1 1.93 54.10 -43.31
N LEU A 2 2.74 54.07 -42.25
CA LEU A 2 3.59 52.90 -41.93
C LEU A 2 3.61 52.57 -40.43
N ASN A 3 2.57 52.94 -39.67
CA ASN A 3 2.49 52.65 -38.23
C ASN A 3 1.25 51.84 -37.80
N LYS A 4 0.48 51.27 -38.75
CA LYS A 4 -0.75 50.53 -38.42
C LYS A 4 -0.67 49.00 -38.59
N ILE A 5 0.47 48.46 -39.05
CA ILE A 5 0.61 47.03 -39.39
C ILE A 5 1.30 46.21 -38.28
N LYS A 6 2.15 46.82 -37.44
CA LYS A 6 2.84 46.10 -36.34
C LYS A 6 1.94 45.68 -35.18
N GLY A 7 0.88 46.43 -34.88
CA GLY A 7 -0.02 46.13 -33.74
C GLY A 7 -0.94 44.92 -33.94
N LYS A 8 -1.24 44.54 -35.20
CA LYS A 8 -2.16 43.43 -35.51
C LYS A 8 -1.47 42.06 -35.46
N LYS A 9 -0.15 42.00 -35.72
CA LYS A 9 0.65 40.76 -35.63
C LYS A 9 1.01 40.39 -34.19
N MET A 10 1.37 41.36 -33.34
CA MET A 10 1.70 41.08 -31.93
C MET A 10 0.50 40.51 -31.17
N LYS A 11 -0.71 41.07 -31.35
CA LYS A 11 -1.92 40.58 -30.68
C LYS A 11 -2.26 39.12 -31.00
N LYS A 12 -1.98 38.66 -32.23
CA LYS A 12 -2.19 37.26 -32.64
C LYS A 12 -1.19 36.32 -31.95
N ILE A 13 0.05 36.75 -31.78
CA ILE A 13 1.09 35.96 -31.10
C ILE A 13 0.76 35.82 -29.60
N TYR A 14 0.36 36.90 -28.93
CA TYR A 14 -0.07 36.83 -27.53
C TYR A 14 -1.31 35.96 -27.34
N PHE A 15 -2.26 35.98 -28.29
CA PHE A 15 -3.45 35.14 -28.24
C PHE A 15 -3.10 33.65 -28.40
N VAL A 16 -2.19 33.30 -29.32
CA VAL A 16 -1.72 31.92 -29.49
C VAL A 16 -0.92 31.45 -28.27
N LEU A 17 -0.05 32.30 -27.71
CA LEU A 17 0.71 31.99 -26.49
C LEU A 17 -0.20 31.75 -25.28
N LEU A 18 -1.22 32.60 -25.10
CA LEU A 18 -2.22 32.44 -24.03
C LEU A 18 -3.02 31.15 -24.23
N LEU A 19 -3.38 30.81 -25.47
CA LEU A 19 -4.09 29.56 -25.79
C LEU A 19 -3.21 28.34 -25.51
N THR A 20 -1.93 28.37 -25.86
CA THR A 20 -0.99 27.27 -25.57
C THR A 20 -0.77 27.07 -24.07
N ILE A 21 -0.68 28.16 -23.30
CA ILE A 21 -0.55 28.10 -21.84
C ILE A 21 -1.84 27.53 -21.24
N LEU A 22 -3.01 27.98 -21.67
CA LEU A 22 -4.30 27.43 -21.24
C LEU A 22 -4.45 25.95 -21.61
N THR A 23 -3.97 25.52 -22.79
CA THR A 23 -4.01 24.10 -23.16
C THR A 23 -3.01 23.24 -22.37
N LEU A 24 -1.82 23.77 -22.05
CA LEU A 24 -0.86 23.08 -21.18
C LEU A 24 -1.41 22.88 -19.77
N PHE A 25 -2.22 23.81 -19.26
CA PHE A 25 -2.90 23.66 -17.96
C PHE A 25 -4.19 22.83 -18.02
N THR A 26 -4.70 22.47 -19.20
CA THR A 26 -5.85 21.55 -19.33
C THR A 26 -5.47 20.09 -19.62
N LEU A 27 -4.17 19.79 -19.79
CA LEU A 27 -3.65 18.43 -19.90
C LEU A 27 -3.46 17.72 -18.55
N SER A 28 -3.75 18.38 -17.42
CA SER A 28 -3.81 17.75 -16.09
C SER A 28 -5.23 17.68 -15.52
N LYS A 29 -6.26 17.62 -16.38
CA LYS A 29 -7.62 17.32 -15.93
C LYS A 29 -7.87 15.82 -15.93
N GLU A 30 -7.26 15.13 -14.97
CA GLU A 30 -7.89 13.93 -14.42
C GLU A 30 -9.00 14.39 -13.48
N ALA A 31 -10.19 14.59 -14.04
CA ALA A 31 -11.42 14.71 -13.26
C ALA A 31 -12.20 13.39 -13.38
N LYS A 32 -11.68 12.37 -12.69
CA LYS A 32 -12.27 11.08 -12.24
C LYS A 32 -11.10 10.27 -11.66
N GLY A 33 -10.75 10.26 -10.38
CA GLY A 33 -11.29 10.85 -9.16
C GLY A 33 -10.45 10.22 -8.04
N GLN A 34 -9.29 10.84 -7.79
CA GLN A 34 -8.15 10.43 -6.95
C GLN A 34 -7.36 9.23 -7.48
N ASP A 35 -6.06 9.44 -7.72
CA ASP A 35 -5.12 8.35 -7.95
C ASP A 35 -5.14 7.49 -6.68
N PRO A 36 -5.37 6.16 -6.74
CA PRO A 36 -5.32 5.33 -5.54
C PRO A 36 -4.03 5.50 -4.74
N CYS A 37 -2.93 5.87 -5.39
CA CYS A 37 -1.65 6.18 -4.75
C CYS A 37 -1.60 7.52 -4.01
N ASP A 38 -2.61 8.39 -4.14
CA ASP A 38 -2.70 9.66 -3.39
C ASP A 38 -2.74 9.43 -1.86
N VAL A 39 -3.17 8.24 -1.41
CA VAL A 39 -3.14 7.84 0.00
C VAL A 39 -1.71 7.58 0.49
N CYS A 40 -0.78 7.27 -0.41
CA CYS A 40 0.63 7.09 -0.11
C CYS A 40 1.33 8.46 -0.05
N GLN A 41 1.30 9.09 1.12
CA GLN A 41 2.01 10.36 1.32
C GLN A 41 3.52 10.18 1.11
N SER A 42 4.16 11.11 0.39
CA SER A 42 5.62 11.16 0.26
C SER A 42 6.29 11.11 1.65
N PRO A 43 7.38 10.35 1.85
CA PRO A 43 8.25 9.72 0.85
C PRO A 43 7.88 8.27 0.48
N ASN A 44 6.68 7.80 0.81
CA ASN A 44 6.29 6.43 0.51
C ASN A 44 6.14 6.21 -1.02
N LEU A 45 6.63 5.07 -1.49
CA LEU A 45 6.32 4.50 -2.78
C LEU A 45 4.93 3.86 -2.74
N CYS A 46 4.35 3.60 -3.92
CA CYS A 46 3.03 3.01 -4.05
C CYS A 46 3.05 1.84 -5.03
N TYR A 47 2.38 0.75 -4.64
CA TYR A 47 2.05 -0.36 -5.52
C TYR A 47 0.55 -0.70 -5.41
N ILE A 48 -0.12 -0.87 -6.55
CA ILE A 48 -1.53 -1.24 -6.60
C ILE A 48 -1.63 -2.72 -6.97
N LEU A 49 -2.11 -3.52 -6.03
CA LEU A 49 -2.38 -4.95 -6.22
C LEU A 49 -3.87 -5.15 -6.50
N ASN A 50 -4.21 -5.76 -7.63
CA ASN A 50 -5.57 -6.18 -7.96
C ASN A 50 -5.64 -7.70 -7.87
N PHE A 51 -6.66 -8.23 -7.19
CA PHE A 51 -6.84 -9.66 -6.97
C PHE A 51 -8.31 -10.01 -6.72
N ASP A 52 -8.60 -11.32 -6.74
CA ASP A 52 -9.93 -11.85 -6.47
C ASP A 52 -9.88 -12.73 -5.22
N LEU A 53 -10.89 -12.60 -4.36
CA LEU A 53 -11.18 -13.56 -3.31
C LEU A 53 -12.35 -14.47 -3.75
N PRO A 54 -12.51 -15.66 -3.15
CA PRO A 54 -13.69 -16.50 -3.38
C PRO A 54 -14.97 -15.67 -3.18
N ASP A 55 -15.84 -15.68 -4.18
CA ASP A 55 -17.11 -14.92 -4.21
C ASP A 55 -16.98 -13.40 -4.07
N CYS A 56 -15.78 -12.86 -4.23
CA CYS A 56 -15.53 -11.42 -4.21
C CYS A 56 -14.46 -11.00 -5.22
N PRO A 57 -14.83 -10.83 -6.49
CA PRO A 57 -13.90 -10.39 -7.52
C PRO A 57 -13.65 -8.88 -7.46
N GLY A 58 -12.49 -8.47 -7.97
CA GLY A 58 -12.08 -7.09 -8.18
C GLY A 58 -11.60 -6.39 -6.92
N VAL A 59 -11.09 -7.12 -5.93
CA VAL A 59 -10.51 -6.51 -4.73
C VAL A 59 -9.23 -5.77 -5.12
N ARG A 60 -9.03 -4.60 -4.53
CA ARG A 60 -7.83 -3.78 -4.73
C ARG A 60 -7.15 -3.51 -3.40
N ALA A 61 -5.85 -3.67 -3.36
CA ALA A 61 -5.01 -3.22 -2.25
C ALA A 61 -4.04 -2.15 -2.74
N VAL A 62 -3.99 -1.02 -2.04
CA VAL A 62 -2.97 0.01 -2.23
C VAL A 62 -1.90 -0.18 -1.17
N ILE A 63 -0.68 -0.48 -1.61
CA ILE A 63 0.47 -0.79 -0.74
C ILE A 63 1.39 0.41 -0.76
N CYS A 64 1.40 1.17 0.33
CA CYS A 64 2.32 2.29 0.53
C CYS A 64 3.54 1.80 1.29
N TYR A 65 4.74 2.01 0.75
CA TYR A 65 5.94 1.43 1.34
C TYR A 65 7.18 2.29 1.21
N THR A 66 8.13 2.07 2.13
CA THR A 66 9.50 2.57 2.01
C THR A 66 10.46 1.42 2.23
N CYS A 67 11.58 1.46 1.50
CA CYS A 67 12.69 0.54 1.67
C CYS A 67 13.89 1.37 2.14
N ALA A 68 14.37 1.12 3.35
CA ALA A 68 15.60 1.72 3.82
C ALA A 68 16.79 1.02 3.12
N VAL A 69 17.63 1.83 2.47
CA VAL A 69 18.79 1.31 1.71
C VAL A 69 20.00 1.10 2.62
N THR A 70 20.06 1.77 3.78
CA THR A 70 21.21 1.78 4.68
C THR A 70 21.07 0.84 5.89
N HIS A 71 19.87 0.36 6.15
CA HIS A 71 19.51 -0.63 7.16
C HIS A 71 18.40 -1.44 6.51
N LEU A 72 18.47 -2.77 6.50
CA LEU A 72 17.51 -3.64 5.81
C LEU A 72 16.15 -3.62 6.51
N GLU A 73 15.46 -2.50 6.42
CA GLU A 73 14.16 -2.27 6.99
C GLU A 73 13.21 -1.80 5.89
N ALA A 74 11.96 -2.24 5.98
CA ALA A 74 10.91 -1.72 5.14
C ALA A 74 9.63 -1.53 5.92
N TYR A 75 8.88 -0.49 5.56
CA TYR A 75 7.64 -0.12 6.23
C TYR A 75 6.52 -0.23 5.21
N PHE A 76 5.41 -0.87 5.59
CA PHE A 76 4.26 -1.12 4.74
C PHE A 76 2.96 -0.67 5.41
N ASN A 77 2.19 0.16 4.72
CA ASN A 77 0.79 0.44 5.03
C ASN A 77 -0.06 -0.11 3.87
N ILE A 78 -1.04 -0.96 4.18
CA ILE A 78 -1.91 -1.57 3.16
C ILE A 78 -3.34 -1.06 3.36
N TYR A 79 -3.89 -0.46 2.32
CA TYR A 79 -5.27 0.01 2.26
C TYR A 79 -6.09 -0.92 1.37
N ILE A 80 -7.26 -1.34 1.84
CA ILE A 80 -8.13 -2.26 1.12
C ILE A 80 -9.31 -1.50 0.53
N GLU A 81 -9.53 -1.70 -0.76
CA GLU A 81 -10.56 -1.03 -1.54
C GLU A 81 -11.35 -2.04 -2.37
N ASN A 82 -12.59 -1.65 -2.70
CA ASN A 82 -13.48 -2.46 -3.53
C ASN A 82 -13.70 -3.91 -3.02
N CYS A 83 -13.55 -4.11 -1.70
CA CYS A 83 -13.74 -5.42 -1.06
C CYS A 83 -15.23 -5.70 -0.84
N CYS A 84 -15.61 -6.96 -0.73
CA CYS A 84 -16.97 -7.32 -0.32
C CYS A 84 -17.07 -7.26 1.20
N PRO A 85 -18.23 -6.84 1.76
CA PRO A 85 -18.44 -6.80 3.20
C PRO A 85 -18.20 -8.17 3.86
N GLY A 86 -17.46 -8.19 4.97
CA GLY A 86 -17.12 -9.39 5.73
C GLY A 86 -15.83 -10.09 5.30
N LEU A 87 -15.20 -9.68 4.21
CA LEU A 87 -13.96 -10.27 3.70
C LEU A 87 -12.73 -9.37 3.90
N GLU A 88 -12.90 -8.27 4.64
CA GLU A 88 -11.89 -7.24 4.85
C GLU A 88 -10.56 -7.79 5.39
N THR A 89 -10.62 -8.64 6.42
CA THR A 89 -9.45 -9.30 7.01
C THR A 89 -8.75 -10.22 6.02
N GLN A 90 -9.51 -11.02 5.26
CA GLN A 90 -8.96 -11.94 4.27
C GLN A 90 -8.29 -11.19 3.12
N ALA A 91 -8.87 -10.07 2.69
CA ALA A 91 -8.28 -9.20 1.67
C ALA A 91 -6.94 -8.62 2.12
N TYR A 92 -6.86 -8.19 3.38
CA TYR A 92 -5.61 -7.72 3.96
C TYR A 92 -4.56 -8.82 4.07
N ASP A 93 -4.94 -9.99 4.59
CA ASP A 93 -4.01 -11.11 4.75
C ASP A 93 -3.47 -11.55 3.39
N TYR A 94 -4.32 -11.61 2.36
CA TYR A 94 -3.88 -11.86 0.99
C TYR A 94 -2.85 -10.83 0.51
N ALA A 95 -3.13 -9.53 0.72
CA ALA A 95 -2.22 -8.47 0.30
C ALA A 95 -0.89 -8.49 1.09
N ARG A 96 -0.94 -8.72 2.40
CA ARG A 96 0.23 -8.88 3.27
C ARG A 96 1.08 -10.07 2.82
N ASP A 97 0.47 -11.22 2.59
CA ASP A 97 1.16 -12.42 2.13
C ASP A 97 1.73 -12.22 0.72
N TRP A 98 1.03 -11.49 -0.15
CA TRP A 98 1.59 -11.08 -1.44
C TRP A 98 2.84 -10.22 -1.25
N VAL A 99 2.85 -9.24 -0.34
CA VAL A 99 4.05 -8.43 -0.04
C VAL A 99 5.18 -9.32 0.46
N LEU A 100 4.92 -10.23 1.40
CA LEU A 100 5.96 -11.14 1.91
C LEU A 100 6.58 -11.98 0.80
N ASN A 101 5.76 -12.48 -0.13
CA ASN A 101 6.22 -13.29 -1.26
C ASN A 101 6.87 -12.49 -2.39
N ASN A 102 6.62 -11.17 -2.45
CA ASN A 102 7.10 -10.28 -3.51
C ASN A 102 7.98 -9.14 -2.99
N TYR A 103 8.44 -9.21 -1.74
CA TYR A 103 9.31 -8.19 -1.13
C TYR A 103 10.55 -7.93 -1.98
N ALA A 104 11.15 -9.00 -2.52
CA ALA A 104 12.29 -8.93 -3.42
C ALA A 104 12.05 -8.04 -4.65
N PHE A 105 10.83 -8.01 -5.17
CA PHE A 105 10.44 -7.14 -6.28
C PHE A 105 10.29 -5.68 -5.85
N LEU A 106 9.83 -5.42 -4.63
CA LEU A 106 9.57 -4.07 -4.11
C LEU A 106 10.84 -3.37 -3.60
N CYS A 107 11.67 -4.11 -2.86
CA CYS A 107 12.79 -3.56 -2.08
C CYS A 107 14.13 -4.27 -2.32
N GLY A 108 14.18 -5.28 -3.19
CA GLY A 108 15.37 -6.12 -3.38
C GLY A 108 15.42 -7.31 -2.42
N ASN A 109 16.36 -8.22 -2.64
CA ASN A 109 16.50 -9.44 -1.85
C ASN A 109 17.71 -9.40 -0.92
N THR A 110 17.63 -10.20 0.14
CA THR A 110 18.73 -10.46 1.08
C THR A 110 18.74 -11.95 1.37
N LEU A 111 19.90 -12.58 1.22
CA LEU A 111 20.04 -14.01 1.48
C LEU A 111 20.08 -14.27 2.99
N CYS A 112 19.39 -15.31 3.46
CA CYS A 112 19.30 -15.64 4.90
C CYS A 112 20.67 -15.87 5.58
N ASN A 113 21.69 -16.27 4.82
CA ASN A 113 23.04 -16.48 5.33
C ASN A 113 23.88 -15.20 5.44
N GLU A 114 23.41 -14.08 4.92
CA GLU A 114 24.09 -12.79 4.96
C GLU A 114 23.47 -11.88 6.02
N GLU A 115 22.18 -11.58 5.85
CA GLU A 115 21.44 -10.69 6.73
C GLU A 115 19.93 -10.95 6.60
N HIS A 116 19.14 -10.37 7.49
CA HIS A 116 17.68 -10.46 7.46
C HIS A 116 17.09 -9.06 7.37
N ALA A 117 16.02 -8.92 6.59
CA ALA A 117 15.25 -7.69 6.50
C ALA A 117 14.16 -7.66 7.58
N LEU A 118 14.02 -6.53 8.26
CA LEU A 118 12.92 -6.27 9.20
C LEU A 118 11.79 -5.54 8.48
N LEU A 119 10.67 -6.24 8.28
CA LEU A 119 9.50 -5.70 7.62
C LEU A 119 8.47 -5.27 8.67
N THR A 120 8.10 -4.00 8.66
CA THR A 120 7.09 -3.43 9.55
C THR A 120 5.79 -3.23 8.79
N PHE A 121 4.78 -4.03 9.11
CA PHE A 121 3.43 -3.88 8.59
C PHE A 121 2.58 -3.08 9.58
N VAL A 122 1.89 -2.08 9.07
CA VAL A 122 0.96 -1.27 9.87
C VAL A 122 -0.43 -1.41 9.30
N TYR A 123 -1.38 -1.78 10.16
CA TYR A 123 -2.78 -1.91 9.79
C TYR A 123 -3.71 -1.40 10.88
N PRO A 124 -4.87 -0.83 10.52
CA PRO A 124 -5.82 -0.34 11.52
C PRO A 124 -6.47 -1.50 12.27
N VAL A 125 -6.51 -1.47 13.60
CA VAL A 125 -7.37 -2.37 14.39
C VAL A 125 -8.79 -1.81 14.38
N CYS A 126 -8.90 -0.51 14.62
CA CYS A 126 -10.10 0.27 14.35
C CYS A 126 -9.87 1.06 13.07
N ALA A 127 -10.72 0.84 12.07
CA ALA A 127 -10.62 1.49 10.78
C ALA A 127 -11.86 2.33 10.51
N ARG A 128 -11.74 3.26 9.58
CA ARG A 128 -12.91 3.91 8.97
C ARG A 128 -13.35 3.08 7.79
N ARG A 129 -14.62 2.65 7.78
CA ARG A 129 -15.23 1.94 6.65
C ARG A 129 -16.18 2.83 5.90
N GLU A 130 -16.08 2.80 4.59
CA GLU A 130 -17.08 3.37 3.70
C GLU A 130 -17.64 2.27 2.79
N ILE A 131 -18.96 2.27 2.63
CA ILE A 131 -19.66 1.33 1.75
C ILE A 131 -20.16 2.10 0.54
N ILE A 132 -19.57 1.84 -0.62
CA ILE A 132 -19.92 2.51 -1.89
C ILE A 132 -20.36 1.42 -2.85
N ASN A 133 -21.60 1.50 -3.35
CA ASN A 133 -22.18 0.51 -4.28
C ASN A 133 -22.07 -0.94 -3.77
N GLY A 134 -22.25 -1.17 -2.47
CA GLY A 134 -22.17 -2.50 -1.85
C GLY A 134 -20.74 -3.02 -1.65
N ARG A 135 -19.72 -2.18 -1.84
CA ARG A 135 -18.30 -2.51 -1.67
C ARG A 135 -17.70 -1.73 -0.51
N THR A 136 -16.87 -2.40 0.28
CA THR A 136 -16.14 -1.86 1.42
C THR A 136 -14.82 -1.23 0.97
N TYR A 137 -14.58 -0.02 1.47
CA TYR A 137 -13.32 0.70 1.42
C TYR A 137 -12.85 0.96 2.85
N ILE A 138 -11.58 0.66 3.12
CA ILE A 138 -11.00 0.64 4.46
C ILE A 138 -9.85 1.62 4.49
N TYR A 139 -10.00 2.62 5.35
CA TYR A 139 -9.03 3.67 5.52
C TYR A 139 -8.48 3.66 6.95
N GLN A 140 -7.29 4.23 7.10
CA GLN A 140 -6.76 4.52 8.42
C GLN A 140 -7.70 5.48 9.15
N ALA A 141 -8.06 5.10 10.37
CA ALA A 141 -8.88 5.94 11.23
C ALA A 141 -8.08 7.11 11.82
N TYR A 142 -8.78 8.13 12.31
CA TYR A 142 -8.21 9.28 13.01
C TYR A 142 -9.00 9.56 14.30
N GLY A 143 -8.41 10.33 15.21
CA GLY A 143 -9.07 10.77 16.45
C GLY A 143 -9.49 9.59 17.34
N ASP A 144 -10.74 9.61 17.82
CA ASP A 144 -11.30 8.60 18.73
C ASP A 144 -11.41 7.19 18.13
N CYS A 145 -11.24 7.07 16.81
CA CYS A 145 -11.20 5.79 16.10
C CYS A 145 -9.76 5.32 15.82
N TYR A 146 -8.73 6.11 16.16
CA TYR A 146 -7.35 5.75 15.86
C TYR A 146 -6.85 4.63 16.79
N LYS A 147 -6.78 3.42 16.24
CA LYS A 147 -6.09 2.30 16.84
C LYS A 147 -5.51 1.43 15.73
N ARG A 148 -4.20 1.17 15.77
CA ARG A 148 -3.48 0.39 14.77
C ARG A 148 -2.63 -0.70 15.42
N CYS A 149 -2.36 -1.73 14.64
CA CYS A 149 -1.39 -2.77 14.96
C CYS A 149 -0.14 -2.53 14.11
N ILE A 150 1.01 -2.66 14.76
CA ILE A 150 2.32 -2.72 14.14
C ILE A 150 2.80 -4.15 14.28
N GLU A 151 3.00 -4.81 13.17
CA GLU A 151 3.55 -6.14 13.08
C GLU A 151 4.98 -6.05 12.54
N VAL A 152 5.93 -6.67 13.23
CA VAL A 152 7.32 -6.74 12.79
C VAL A 152 7.64 -8.16 12.38
N VAL A 153 8.13 -8.33 11.16
CA VAL A 153 8.46 -9.61 10.53
C VAL A 153 9.94 -9.64 10.18
N ASP A 154 10.61 -10.69 10.64
CA ASP A 154 11.94 -11.08 10.18
C ASP A 154 11.80 -11.78 8.83
N TRP A 155 12.50 -11.32 7.80
CA TRP A 155 12.35 -11.80 6.43
C TRP A 155 13.70 -12.04 5.77
N CYS A 156 13.82 -13.14 5.03
CA CYS A 156 15.00 -13.40 4.19
C CYS A 156 14.66 -14.31 3.00
N TRP A 157 15.54 -14.34 2.01
CA TRP A 157 15.45 -15.20 0.85
C TRP A 157 16.31 -16.45 1.02
N CYS A 158 15.68 -17.61 1.04
CA CYS A 158 16.36 -18.90 1.01
C CYS A 158 16.77 -19.23 -0.41
N ASN A 159 18.08 -19.31 -0.66
CA ASN A 159 18.61 -19.87 -1.90
C ASN A 159 19.07 -21.31 -1.62
N CYS A 160 18.25 -22.28 -1.98
CA CYS A 160 18.56 -23.70 -1.84
C CYS A 160 18.81 -24.32 -3.21
N ASP A 161 19.80 -25.20 -3.31
CA ASP A 161 20.03 -26.04 -4.47
C ASP A 161 19.80 -27.52 -4.14
N LEU A 162 20.18 -28.41 -5.07
CA LEU A 162 20.04 -29.86 -4.89
C LEU A 162 21.05 -30.45 -3.88
N GLU A 163 22.11 -29.71 -3.53
CA GLU A 163 23.16 -30.12 -2.59
C GLU A 163 22.84 -29.64 -1.16
N GLY A 164 22.01 -28.61 -1.01
CA GLY A 164 21.43 -28.22 0.26
C GLY A 164 21.00 -26.75 0.32
N CYS A 165 20.63 -26.30 1.51
CA CYS A 165 20.39 -24.90 1.81
C CYS A 165 21.57 -24.32 2.62
N TYR A 166 21.93 -23.08 2.32
CA TYR A 166 23.00 -22.37 3.04
C TYR A 166 22.65 -21.98 4.49
N ASP A 167 21.37 -22.03 4.86
CA ASP A 167 20.88 -21.78 6.23
C ASP A 167 20.05 -22.99 6.73
N GLU A 168 20.25 -23.37 7.99
CA GLU A 168 19.47 -24.41 8.67
C GLU A 168 17.99 -24.07 8.78
N LYS A 169 17.64 -22.79 8.89
CA LYS A 169 16.24 -22.32 8.90
C LYS A 169 15.54 -22.55 7.55
N CYS A 170 16.30 -22.71 6.46
CA CYS A 170 15.79 -23.02 5.13
C CYS A 170 15.64 -24.53 4.87
N LYS A 171 16.07 -25.40 5.81
CA LYS A 171 16.13 -26.86 5.59
C LYS A 171 14.79 -27.57 5.76
N ASP A 172 13.77 -26.89 6.24
CA ASP A 172 12.50 -27.51 6.62
C ASP A 172 11.46 -27.44 5.50
N LYS A 173 11.61 -28.39 4.57
CA LYS A 173 10.63 -28.96 3.61
C LYS A 173 10.82 -28.55 2.14
N PRO A 174 10.59 -29.48 1.20
CA PRO A 174 10.44 -29.13 -0.21
C PRO A 174 9.37 -28.03 -0.37
N PRO A 175 9.51 -27.14 -1.36
CA PRO A 175 10.32 -27.30 -2.56
C PRO A 175 11.82 -26.99 -2.38
N TYR A 176 12.66 -27.85 -2.96
CA TYR A 176 14.07 -27.53 -3.19
C TYR A 176 14.13 -26.42 -4.25
N GLY A 177 14.54 -25.23 -3.85
CA GLY A 177 14.68 -24.07 -4.73
C GLY A 177 14.55 -22.74 -3.98
N PRO A 178 14.72 -21.61 -4.70
CA PRO A 178 14.59 -20.28 -4.14
C PRO A 178 13.19 -20.04 -3.55
N HIS A 179 13.11 -19.69 -2.27
CA HIS A 179 11.85 -19.41 -1.58
C HIS A 179 12.03 -18.34 -0.49
N VAL A 180 10.92 -17.78 -0.03
CA VAL A 180 10.90 -16.83 1.08
C VAL A 180 10.86 -17.58 2.41
N ASN A 181 11.64 -17.14 3.39
CA ASN A 181 11.49 -17.50 4.79
C ASN A 181 11.17 -16.25 5.60
N TYR A 182 10.19 -16.34 6.50
CA TYR A 182 9.85 -15.24 7.37
C TYR A 182 9.29 -15.71 8.71
N GLN A 183 9.48 -14.90 9.75
CA GLN A 183 8.95 -15.13 11.08
C GLN A 183 8.39 -13.83 11.65
N VAL A 184 7.17 -13.87 12.19
CA VAL A 184 6.65 -12.73 12.95
C VAL A 184 7.40 -12.63 14.28
N LEU A 185 8.01 -11.48 14.53
CA LEU A 185 8.78 -11.20 15.75
C LEU A 185 7.91 -10.59 16.84
N SER A 186 7.04 -9.64 16.49
CA SER A 186 6.22 -8.94 17.47
C SER A 186 4.97 -8.32 16.86
N TYR A 187 4.00 -8.05 17.75
CA TYR A 187 2.82 -7.24 17.49
C TYR A 187 2.75 -6.15 18.57
N THR A 188 2.63 -4.90 18.14
CA THR A 188 2.48 -3.74 19.03
C THR A 188 1.20 -2.99 18.68
N ILE A 189 0.39 -2.68 19.68
CA ILE A 189 -0.80 -1.83 19.49
C ILE A 189 -0.41 -0.38 19.74
N GLU A 190 -0.79 0.50 18.82
CA GLU A 190 -0.71 1.95 18.99
C GLU A 190 -2.10 2.58 18.89
N GLY A 191 -2.29 3.67 19.63
CA GLY A 191 -3.57 4.36 19.71
C GLY A 191 -4.49 3.76 20.78
N ASN A 192 -5.46 4.58 21.18
CA ASN A 192 -6.42 4.29 22.24
C ASN A 192 -7.87 4.35 21.75
N GLY A 193 -8.08 4.41 20.43
CA GLY A 193 -9.40 4.46 19.85
C GLY A 193 -10.24 3.20 20.14
N GLU A 194 -11.55 3.37 20.14
CA GLU A 194 -12.49 2.28 20.47
C GLU A 194 -13.41 2.01 19.28
N CYS A 195 -13.39 0.76 18.77
CA CYS A 195 -14.21 0.36 17.63
C CYS A 195 -15.67 0.04 18.05
N ARG A 196 -16.31 0.96 18.77
CA ARG A 196 -17.65 0.72 19.32
C ARG A 196 -18.74 1.25 18.40
N GLU A 197 -19.89 0.57 18.41
CA GLU A 197 -21.10 1.06 17.74
C GLU A 197 -21.63 2.39 18.34
N ASP A 198 -21.27 2.71 19.60
CA ASP A 198 -21.60 3.96 20.28
C ASP A 198 -20.57 5.08 20.05
N SER A 199 -19.53 4.84 19.25
CA SER A 199 -18.56 5.88 18.93
C SER A 199 -19.25 7.02 18.16
N LYS A 200 -18.80 8.26 18.39
CA LYS A 200 -19.35 9.44 17.71
C LYS A 200 -19.20 9.39 16.18
N ASP A 201 -18.32 8.53 15.66
CA ASP A 201 -18.18 8.27 14.23
C ASP A 201 -18.81 6.91 13.87
N PRO A 202 -19.98 6.88 13.21
CA PRO A 202 -20.66 5.64 12.84
C PRO A 202 -19.87 4.79 11.83
N ASN A 203 -18.77 5.32 11.29
CA ASN A 203 -17.90 4.61 10.35
C ASN A 203 -16.71 3.93 11.04
N CYS A 204 -16.55 4.08 12.36
CA CYS A 204 -15.52 3.38 13.11
C CYS A 204 -15.89 1.90 13.28
N PHE A 205 -15.10 0.99 12.72
CA PHE A 205 -15.36 -0.44 12.80
C PHE A 205 -14.12 -1.23 13.22
N LEU A 206 -14.34 -2.37 13.87
CA LEU A 206 -13.29 -3.32 14.17
C LEU A 206 -12.92 -4.05 12.87
N PHE A 207 -11.71 -3.78 12.38
CA PHE A 207 -11.19 -4.40 11.16
C PHE A 207 -10.59 -5.77 11.46
N LYS A 208 -9.50 -5.79 12.22
CA LYS A 208 -8.75 -7.00 12.55
C LYS A 208 -8.18 -6.88 13.96
N LYS A 209 -8.07 -7.98 14.69
CA LYS A 209 -7.35 -8.03 15.97
C LYS A 209 -5.84 -8.00 15.72
N CYS A 210 -5.10 -7.30 16.57
CA CYS A 210 -3.64 -7.31 16.51
C CYS A 210 -3.12 -8.67 16.99
N GLY A 211 -2.32 -9.35 16.17
CA GLY A 211 -1.67 -10.61 16.53
C GLY A 211 -2.51 -11.88 16.44
N GLY A 212 -3.65 -11.87 15.75
CA GLY A 212 -4.46 -13.08 15.55
C GLY A 212 -5.40 -13.01 14.35
N ASN A 213 -5.81 -14.18 13.86
CA ASN A 213 -6.94 -14.36 12.95
C ASN A 213 -8.26 -14.38 13.73
#